data_AF-A0A939LNZ8-F1
#
_entry.id   AF-A0A939LNZ8-F1
#
_cell.length_a   1.000
_cell.length_b   1.000
_cell.length_c   1.000
_cell.angle_alpha   90.00
_cell.angle_beta   90.00
_cell.angle_gamma   90.00
#
_symmetry.space_group_name_H-M   'P 1'
#
loop_
_entity.id
_entity.type
_entity.pdbx_description
1 polymer ?
#
loop_
_entity_poly.entity_id
_entity_poly.type
_entity_poly.pdbx_seq_one_letter_code
_entity_poly.pdbx_strand_id
1 'polypeptide(L)'
;MQRLGVDYCRGADERDLARHWTTGLEVEVDGDSASGRSVAHALTRGADGTWRLSVGEYDDLYARRDGRWAILRRTATVSSSTVLAPRPETGFPTRGGGAEDG
;
A
#
# COMPACT_ATOMS: atom_id res chain seq x y z
N MET A 1 -14.71 19.33 -1.12
CA MET A 1 -13.31 18.85 -1.09
C MET A 1 -13.25 17.58 -1.92
N GLN A 2 -12.72 17.65 -3.14
CA GLN A 2 -12.74 16.54 -4.10
C GLN A 2 -11.45 15.72 -3.89
N ARG A 3 -11.58 14.45 -3.46
CA ARG A 3 -10.45 13.52 -3.43
C ARG A 3 -10.12 13.16 -4.88
N LEU A 4 -8.96 13.60 -5.35
CA LEU A 4 -8.35 13.12 -6.58
C LEU A 4 -8.00 11.64 -6.40
N GLY A 5 -8.95 10.76 -6.71
CA GLY A 5 -8.73 9.33 -6.80
C GLY A 5 -7.75 9.05 -7.94
N VAL A 6 -6.71 8.27 -7.66
CA VAL A 6 -5.67 7.94 -8.62
C VAL A 6 -6.28 7.12 -9.77
N ASP A 7 -6.28 7.66 -10.99
CA ASP A 7 -6.88 7.07 -12.21
C ASP A 7 -6.29 5.72 -12.64
N TYR A 8 -5.35 5.15 -11.90
CA TYR A 8 -4.66 3.90 -12.27
C TYR A 8 -5.57 2.67 -12.15
N CYS A 9 -6.57 2.67 -11.26
CA CYS A 9 -7.45 1.53 -11.02
C CYS A 9 -8.87 1.78 -11.53
N ARG A 10 -9.06 1.90 -12.84
CA ARG A 10 -10.42 1.95 -13.42
C ARG A 10 -11.19 0.68 -13.04
N GLY A 11 -12.28 0.84 -12.28
CA GLY A 11 -13.15 -0.25 -11.83
C GLY A 11 -13.03 -0.60 -10.33
N ALA A 12 -12.05 -0.06 -9.61
CA ALA A 12 -12.01 -0.18 -8.16
C ALA A 12 -13.05 0.76 -7.54
N ASP A 13 -14.14 0.22 -7.02
CA ASP A 13 -15.12 0.95 -6.21
C ASP A 13 -14.85 0.75 -4.70
N GLU A 14 -15.74 1.23 -3.81
CA GLU A 14 -15.61 1.03 -2.36
C GLU A 14 -15.65 -0.45 -1.92
N ARG A 15 -15.88 -1.40 -2.83
CA ARG A 15 -15.89 -2.82 -2.57
C ARG A 15 -14.51 -3.46 -2.78
N ASP A 16 -13.66 -2.85 -3.59
CA ASP A 16 -12.28 -3.27 -3.91
C ASP A 16 -11.24 -2.44 -3.15
N LEU A 17 -11.48 -2.25 -1.84
CA LEU A 17 -10.59 -1.47 -0.99
C LEU A 17 -9.34 -2.27 -0.65
N ALA A 18 -8.22 -1.86 -1.24
CA ALA A 18 -6.89 -2.24 -0.81
C ALA A 18 -6.14 -1.01 -0.28
N ARG A 19 -5.62 -1.10 0.94
CA ARG A 19 -4.65 -0.13 1.48
C ARG A 19 -3.32 -0.83 1.62
N HIS A 20 -2.31 -0.30 0.92
CA HIS A 20 -0.94 -0.77 1.04
C HIS A 20 -0.13 0.29 1.78
N TRP A 21 0.50 -0.13 2.88
CA TRP A 21 1.55 0.63 3.53
C TRP A 21 2.88 0.01 3.14
N THR A 22 3.69 0.78 2.43
CA THR A 22 5.06 0.41 2.09
C THR A 22 6.00 1.15 3.02
N THR A 23 6.78 0.41 3.78
CA THR A 23 7.64 0.93 4.85
C THR A 23 9.02 0.30 4.79
N GLY A 24 10.01 0.92 5.44
CA GLY A 24 11.37 0.37 5.49
C GLY A 24 12.02 0.23 4.12
N LEU A 25 11.81 1.22 3.24
CA LEU A 25 12.37 1.22 1.90
C LEU A 25 13.90 1.43 1.96
N GLU A 26 14.64 0.46 1.43
CA GLU A 26 16.07 0.52 1.18
C GLU A 26 16.29 0.47 -0.33
N VAL A 27 17.13 1.35 -0.89
CA VAL A 27 17.39 1.42 -2.34
C VAL A 27 18.89 1.57 -2.59
N GLU A 28 19.41 0.75 -3.49
CA GLU A 28 20.77 0.86 -4.03
C GLU A 28 20.68 1.31 -5.50
N VAL A 29 21.30 2.43 -5.83
CA VAL A 29 21.24 3.03 -7.18
C VAL A 29 22.59 2.87 -7.88
N ASP A 30 22.55 2.36 -9.11
CA ASP A 30 23.68 2.25 -10.03
C ASP A 30 23.31 2.87 -11.39
N GLY A 31 23.71 4.13 -11.57
CA GLY A 31 23.41 4.91 -12.77
C GLY A 31 21.90 5.04 -13.03
N ASP A 32 21.44 4.41 -14.12
CA ASP A 32 20.04 4.38 -14.54
C ASP A 32 19.31 3.08 -14.12
N SER A 33 19.91 2.28 -13.25
CA SER A 33 19.30 1.11 -12.63
C SER A 33 19.30 1.23 -11.11
N ALA A 34 18.38 0.55 -10.44
CA ALA A 34 18.42 0.42 -8.98
C ALA A 34 17.80 -0.91 -8.53
N SER A 35 18.20 -1.39 -7.37
CA SER A 35 17.50 -2.44 -6.63
C SER A 35 16.92 -1.83 -5.35
N GLY A 36 15.86 -2.42 -4.82
CA GLY A 36 15.36 -1.99 -3.52
C GLY A 36 14.50 -3.03 -2.84
N ARG A 37 14.42 -2.91 -1.52
CA ARG A 37 13.58 -3.76 -0.68
C ARG A 37 12.68 -2.91 0.18
N SER A 38 11.46 -3.40 0.42
CA SER A 38 10.54 -2.75 1.36
C SER A 38 9.60 -3.76 1.99
N VAL A 39 9.04 -3.40 3.14
CA VAL A 39 7.98 -4.14 3.80
C VAL A 39 6.63 -3.62 3.33
N ALA A 40 5.71 -4.52 3.01
CA ALA A 40 4.34 -4.23 2.61
C ALA A 40 3.35 -4.76 3.64
N HIS A 41 2.47 -3.88 4.13
CA HIS A 41 1.25 -4.26 4.83
C HIS A 41 0.07 -3.97 3.92
N ALA A 42 -0.77 -4.97 3.65
CA ALA A 42 -1.90 -4.86 2.75
C ALA A 42 -3.19 -5.21 3.50
N LEU A 43 -4.04 -4.21 3.73
CA LEU A 43 -5.41 -4.43 4.16
C LEU A 43 -6.29 -4.51 2.91
N THR A 44 -6.88 -5.68 2.66
CA THR A 44 -7.68 -5.95 1.45
C THR A 44 -9.07 -6.44 1.83
N ARG A 45 -10.08 -6.05 1.04
CA ARG A 45 -11.41 -6.66 1.07
C ARG A 45 -11.54 -7.59 -0.13
N GLY A 46 -11.80 -8.87 0.13
CA GLY A 46 -12.09 -9.84 -0.92
C GLY A 46 -13.50 -9.66 -1.50
N ALA A 47 -13.76 -10.26 -2.66
CA ALA A 47 -15.09 -10.27 -3.29
C ALA A 47 -16.17 -10.91 -2.40
N ASP A 48 -15.77 -11.81 -1.49
CA ASP A 48 -16.60 -12.40 -0.43
C ASP A 48 -16.96 -11.43 0.70
N GLY A 49 -16.43 -10.21 0.67
CA GLY A 49 -16.59 -9.20 1.71
C GLY A 49 -15.62 -9.36 2.89
N THR A 50 -14.79 -10.40 2.90
CA THR A 50 -13.85 -10.70 3.98
C THR A 50 -12.67 -9.74 3.97
N TRP A 51 -12.34 -9.18 5.13
CA TRP A 51 -11.13 -8.39 5.32
C TRP A 51 -9.93 -9.28 5.60
N ARG A 52 -8.80 -9.01 4.95
CA ARG A 52 -7.52 -9.67 5.17
C ARG A 52 -6.43 -8.63 5.41
N LEU A 53 -5.60 -8.84 6.43
CA LEU A 53 -4.34 -8.13 6.60
C LEU A 53 -3.22 -9.08 6.19
N SER A 54 -2.49 -8.72 5.14
CA SER A 54 -1.32 -9.45 4.68
C SER A 54 -0.06 -8.64 4.98
N VAL A 55 1.01 -9.33 5.36
CA VAL A 55 2.34 -8.75 5.55
C VAL A 55 3.29 -9.48 4.62
N GLY A 56 4.21 -8.72 4.01
CA GLY A 56 5.18 -9.28 3.09
C GLY A 56 6.30 -8.31 2.78
N GLU A 57 7.14 -8.71 1.85
CA GLU A 57 8.26 -7.93 1.35
C GLU A 57 8.14 -7.75 -0.15
N TYR A 58 8.59 -6.59 -0.63
CA TYR A 58 8.87 -6.34 -2.03
C TYR A 58 10.37 -6.34 -2.26
N ASP A 59 10.80 -7.13 -3.23
CA ASP A 59 12.14 -7.08 -3.82
C ASP A 59 11.97 -6.53 -5.25
N ASP A 60 12.50 -5.32 -5.46
CA ASP A 60 12.24 -4.51 -6.63
C ASP A 60 13.50 -4.24 -7.43
N LEU A 61 13.35 -4.29 -8.75
CA LEU A 61 14.30 -3.74 -9.71
C LEU A 61 13.67 -2.51 -10.35
N TYR A 62 14.44 -1.44 -10.50
CA TYR A 62 14.03 -0.18 -11.09
C TYR A 62 14.91 0.17 -12.29
N ALA A 63 14.32 0.89 -13.25
CA ALA A 63 15.05 1.50 -14.35
C ALA A 63 14.63 2.96 -14.51
N ARG A 64 15.61 3.84 -14.78
CA ARG A 64 15.39 5.23 -15.17
C ARG A 64 15.39 5.35 -16.68
N ARG A 65 14.32 5.88 -17.26
CA ARG A 65 14.20 6.16 -18.70
C ARG A 65 13.70 7.58 -18.86
N ASP A 66 14.39 8.38 -19.67
CA ASP A 66 14.06 9.79 -19.90
C ASP A 66 13.87 10.58 -18.59
N GLY A 67 14.75 10.34 -17.62
CA GLY A 67 14.72 10.99 -16.31
C GLY A 67 13.64 10.48 -15.33
N ARG A 68 12.87 9.45 -15.68
CA ARG A 68 11.80 8.89 -14.82
C ARG A 68 12.12 7.47 -14.39
N TRP A 69 12.02 7.21 -13.08
CA TRP A 69 12.13 5.86 -12.52
C TRP A 69 10.82 5.10 -12.66
N ALA A 70 10.93 3.81 -12.99
CA ALA A 70 9.82 2.87 -12.97
C ALA A 70 10.26 1.54 -12.36
N ILE A 71 9.32 0.81 -11.75
CA ILE A 71 9.53 -0.58 -11.34
C ILE A 71 9.64 -1.42 -12.62
N LEU A 72 10.81 -2.00 -12.85
CA LEU A 72 11.08 -2.96 -13.91
C LEU A 72 10.55 -4.35 -13.53
N ARG A 73 10.74 -4.74 -12.27
CA ARG A 73 10.25 -5.99 -11.70
C ARG A 73 9.96 -5.80 -10.21
N ARG A 74 8.89 -6.43 -9.73
CA ARG A 74 8.60 -6.61 -8.31
C ARG A 74 8.39 -8.09 -8.02
N THR A 75 9.09 -8.62 -7.03
CA THR A 75 8.75 -9.90 -6.40
C THR A 75 8.07 -9.59 -5.08
N ALA A 76 6.82 -9.99 -4.94
CA ALA A 76 6.06 -9.84 -3.70
C ALA A 76 6.01 -11.17 -2.96
N THR A 77 6.64 -11.24 -1.79
CA THR A 77 6.62 -12.42 -0.94
C THR A 77 5.71 -12.15 0.25
N VAL A 78 4.59 -12.89 0.34
CA VAL A 78 3.68 -12.79 1.49
C VAL A 78 4.20 -13.70 2.59
N SER A 79 4.55 -13.12 3.74
CA SER A 79 5.02 -13.87 4.91
C SER A 79 3.86 -14.28 5.82
N SER A 80 2.81 -13.45 5.91
CA SER A 80 1.60 -13.78 6.67
C SER A 80 0.35 -13.17 6.06
N SER A 81 -0.79 -13.79 6.33
CA SER A 81 -2.10 -13.29 5.93
C SER A 81 -3.16 -13.74 6.93
N THR A 82 -3.84 -12.77 7.54
CA THR A 82 -4.82 -12.99 8.61
C THR A 82 -6.19 -12.46 8.18
N VAL A 83 -7.23 -13.28 8.36
CA VAL A 83 -8.63 -12.87 8.19
C VAL A 83 -9.08 -12.04 9.40
N LEU A 84 -9.75 -10.91 9.17
CA LEU A 84 -10.16 -9.94 10.20
C LEU A 84 -11.69 -9.83 10.36
N ALA A 85 -12.46 -10.93 10.28
CA ALA A 85 -13.91 -10.86 10.37
C ALA A 85 -14.43 -10.74 11.82
N PRO A 86 -15.37 -9.81 12.14
CA PRO A 86 -15.93 -8.76 11.28
C PRO A 86 -15.03 -7.51 11.23
N ARG A 87 -15.22 -6.67 10.19
CA ARG A 87 -14.49 -5.41 9.93
C ARG A 87 -14.12 -4.70 11.25
N PRO A 88 -12.84 -4.37 11.52
CA PRO A 88 -12.50 -3.55 12.68
C PRO A 88 -13.33 -2.28 12.65
N GLU A 89 -14.17 -2.09 13.67
CA GLU A 89 -15.01 -0.90 13.78
C GLU A 89 -14.07 0.31 13.83
N THR A 90 -14.34 1.28 12.95
CA THR A 90 -13.35 2.24 12.46
C THR A 90 -12.68 3.07 13.55
N GLY A 91 -11.36 3.24 13.42
CA GLY A 91 -10.63 4.37 13.98
C GLY A 91 -9.12 4.17 14.05
N PHE A 92 -8.39 4.36 12.94
CA PHE A 92 -6.98 4.74 13.10
C PHE A 92 -6.98 6.19 13.61
N PRO A 93 -6.32 6.52 14.73
CA PRO A 93 -6.33 7.88 15.26
C PRO A 93 -5.69 8.82 14.23
N THR A 94 -6.49 9.71 13.66
CA THR A 94 -5.97 10.92 13.04
C THR A 94 -5.45 11.80 14.16
N ARG A 95 -4.16 12.10 14.15
CA ARG A 95 -3.56 13.03 15.11
C ARG A 95 -4.22 14.41 14.97
N GLY A 96 -4.98 14.80 16.01
CA GLY A 96 -5.18 16.20 16.39
C GLY A 96 -6.45 16.88 15.84
N GLY A 97 -7.27 17.33 16.78
CA GLY A 97 -8.37 18.26 16.58
C GLY A 97 -9.08 18.48 17.91
N GLY A 98 -8.34 18.96 18.92
CA GLY A 98 -8.96 19.41 20.15
C GLY A 98 -9.84 20.62 19.86
N ALA A 99 -11.08 20.56 20.33
CA ALA A 99 -11.85 21.75 20.64
C ALA A 99 -12.30 21.58 22.10
N GLU A 100 -11.89 22.54 22.91
CA GLU A 100 -12.29 22.72 24.30
C GLU A 100 -13.78 23.10 24.33
N ASP A 101 -14.57 22.39 25.13
CA ASP A 101 -15.95 22.77 25.42
C ASP A 101 -15.95 23.83 26.52
N GLY A 102 -16.56 24.98 26.23
CA GLY A 102 -16.90 26.02 27.21
C GLY A 102 -18.17 25.71 28.00
#